data_AF-A0A7V4G1Y1-F1
#
_entry.id   AF-A0A7V4G1Y1-F1
#
_cell.length_a   1.000
_cell.length_b   1.000
_cell.length_c   1.000
_cell.angle_alpha   90.00
_cell.angle_beta   90.00
_cell.angle_gamma   90.00
#
_symmetry.space_group_name_H-M   'P 1'
#
loop_
_entity.id
_entity.type
_entity.pdbx_description
1 polymer ?
#
loop_
_entity_poly.entity_id
_entity_poly.type
_entity_poly.pdbx_seq_one_letter_code
_entity_poly.pdbx_strand_id
1 'polypeptide(L)'
;MSSESSTLGAWNPAREPAIFDGAGLLSAVARVREPLHIVRESATGRLGVGFGGQIGGTGLPLLGALPALYPEWLGDRAFCETHGLRFPYVAGEMARGISTSRMVIAMARSGMLGFFGAGGLTLERVERAIEEIQTALGKDGPAWGINLIHSPQDPKLEETLADLYLARGVRRICASAFMGLTPAVVHCAAKGLRREPSGQIQRHVHLFAKLSRPEVAEAFMSPAPAALLEP
;
A
#
# COMPACT_ATOMS: atom_id res chain seq x y z
N MET A 1 30.40 24.67 23.75
CA MET A 1 30.71 24.75 22.30
C MET A 1 29.41 24.98 21.57
N SER A 2 29.07 26.25 21.35
CA SER A 2 27.83 26.67 20.71
C SER A 2 27.97 26.40 19.22
N SER A 3 27.23 25.42 18.68
CA SER A 3 27.07 25.35 17.24
C SER A 3 26.22 26.55 16.82
N GLU A 4 26.85 27.56 16.24
CA GLU A 4 26.11 28.58 15.49
C GLU A 4 25.43 27.86 14.33
N SER A 5 24.18 27.45 14.54
CA SER A 5 23.33 26.94 13.47
C SER A 5 23.21 28.06 12.44
N SER A 6 23.81 27.88 11.27
CA SER A 6 23.73 28.85 10.19
C SER A 6 22.26 29.14 9.86
N THR A 7 21.93 30.42 9.76
CA THR A 7 20.59 30.89 9.42
C THR A 7 20.45 30.92 7.90
N LEU A 8 19.38 30.34 7.37
CA LEU A 8 19.07 30.27 5.93
C LEU A 8 18.37 31.53 5.40
N GLY A 9 17.87 32.38 6.29
CA GLY A 9 17.16 33.61 5.96
C GLY A 9 16.25 34.04 7.11
N ALA A 10 15.19 34.76 6.81
CA ALA A 10 14.18 35.13 7.79
C ALA A 10 12.80 34.65 7.35
N TRP A 11 11.98 34.24 8.31
CA TRP A 11 10.59 33.84 8.10
C TRP A 11 9.65 34.84 8.76
N ASN A 12 8.63 35.28 8.02
CA ASN A 12 7.57 36.13 8.53
C ASN A 12 6.25 35.35 8.56
N PRO A 13 5.52 35.38 9.68
CA PRO A 13 4.21 34.73 9.77
C PRO A 13 3.23 35.33 8.78
N ALA A 14 2.33 34.50 8.25
CA ALA A 14 1.16 34.96 7.51
C ALA A 14 -0.03 35.13 8.48
N ARG A 15 -0.86 34.10 8.62
CA ARG A 15 -2.07 34.12 9.46
C ARG A 15 -1.84 33.61 10.88
N GLU A 16 -0.81 32.80 11.06
CA GLU A 16 -0.51 32.10 12.32
C GLU A 16 0.89 32.47 12.79
N PRO A 17 1.09 32.77 14.09
CA PRO A 17 2.42 32.99 14.65
C PRO A 17 3.22 31.69 14.70
N ALA A 18 4.54 31.81 14.87
CA ALA A 18 5.37 30.64 15.17
C ALA A 18 5.02 30.05 16.55
N ILE A 19 5.11 28.72 16.63
CA ILE A 19 4.81 27.91 17.81
C ILE A 19 6.13 27.52 18.46
N PHE A 20 6.27 27.77 19.76
CA PHE A 20 7.51 27.51 20.51
C PHE A 20 7.32 26.64 21.76
N ASP A 21 6.08 26.48 22.24
CA ASP A 21 5.79 25.66 23.40
C ASP A 21 5.67 24.17 23.03
N GLY A 22 5.97 23.28 23.99
CA GLY A 22 6.03 21.84 23.73
C GLY A 22 4.71 21.22 23.26
N ALA A 23 3.57 21.67 23.80
CA ALA A 23 2.25 21.15 23.42
C ALA A 23 1.86 21.57 22.00
N GLY A 24 2.15 22.82 21.64
CA GLY A 24 1.99 23.33 20.30
C GLY A 24 2.91 22.62 19.29
N LEU A 25 4.16 22.35 19.65
CA LEU A 25 5.09 21.59 18.80
C LEU A 25 4.60 20.17 18.54
N LEU A 26 4.08 19.47 19.56
CA LEU A 26 3.48 18.14 19.37
C LEU A 26 2.25 18.20 18.45
N SER A 27 1.43 19.24 18.56
CA SER A 27 0.28 19.44 17.68
C SER A 27 0.71 19.75 16.24
N ALA A 28 1.81 20.48 16.06
CA ALA A 28 2.38 20.82 14.76
C ALA A 28 2.86 19.59 13.99
N VAL A 29 3.36 18.54 14.67
CA VAL A 29 3.78 17.28 14.03
C VAL A 29 2.64 16.61 13.25
N ALA A 30 1.38 16.80 13.67
CA ALA A 30 0.23 16.22 12.98
C ALA A 30 -0.13 16.94 11.66
N ARG A 31 0.40 18.15 11.40
CA ARG A 31 0.11 18.96 10.20
C ARG A 31 1.02 18.60 9.02
N VAL A 32 1.21 17.31 8.78
CA VAL A 32 2.16 16.78 7.78
C VAL A 32 1.87 17.23 6.34
N ARG A 33 0.64 17.69 6.05
CA ARG A 33 0.21 18.13 4.71
C ARG A 33 0.57 19.60 4.41
N GLU A 34 1.20 20.29 5.35
CA GLU A 34 1.54 21.71 5.21
C GLU A 34 3.07 21.89 5.26
N PRO A 35 3.64 22.78 4.43
CA PRO A 35 5.03 23.16 4.58
C PRO A 35 5.27 23.81 5.96
N LEU A 36 6.36 23.40 6.60
CA LEU A 36 6.74 23.83 7.95
C LEU A 36 8.12 24.49 7.91
N HIS A 37 8.25 25.63 8.58
CA HIS A 37 9.50 26.37 8.70
C HIS A 37 10.02 26.28 10.12
N ILE A 38 11.27 25.86 10.28
CA ILE A 38 11.95 25.80 11.58
C ILE A 38 12.58 27.16 11.82
N VAL A 39 12.19 27.82 12.90
CA VAL A 39 12.61 29.19 13.22
C VAL A 39 13.24 29.28 14.61
N ARG A 40 14.02 30.32 14.85
CA ARG A 40 14.58 30.64 16.16
C ARG A 40 13.95 31.91 16.72
N GLU A 41 13.52 31.88 17.98
CA GLU A 41 13.07 33.07 18.69
C GLU A 41 14.28 33.95 19.04
N SER A 42 14.33 35.18 18.53
CA SER A 42 15.50 36.07 18.70
C SER A 42 15.81 36.42 20.16
N ALA A 43 14.80 36.50 21.03
CA ALA A 43 14.97 36.91 22.43
C ALA A 43 15.54 35.82 23.34
N THR A 44 15.14 34.55 23.12
CA THR A 44 15.47 33.43 24.02
C THR A 44 16.35 32.37 23.36
N GLY A 45 16.47 32.40 22.04
CA GLY A 45 17.13 31.36 21.25
C GLY A 45 16.33 30.07 21.09
N ARG A 46 15.09 30.00 21.61
CA ARG A 46 14.21 28.81 21.49
C ARG A 46 13.93 28.47 20.04
N LEU A 47 13.83 27.17 19.77
CA LEU A 47 13.40 26.66 18.47
C LEU A 47 11.88 26.57 18.42
N GLY A 48 11.32 26.96 17.29
CA GLY A 48 9.89 26.87 17.03
C GLY A 48 9.62 26.51 15.58
N VAL A 49 8.33 26.39 15.27
CA VAL A 49 7.85 26.06 13.93
C VAL A 49 6.79 27.05 13.47
N GLY A 50 6.81 27.40 12.18
CA GLY A 50 5.82 28.26 11.54
C GLY A 50 5.25 27.58 10.29
N PHE A 51 3.95 27.78 10.04
CA PHE A 51 3.27 27.26 8.85
C PHE A 51 2.92 28.41 7.90
N GLY A 52 3.01 28.15 6.59
CA GLY A 52 2.84 29.19 5.57
C GLY A 52 3.86 30.32 5.71
N GLY A 53 3.40 31.58 5.57
CA GLY A 53 4.28 32.76 5.71
C GLY A 53 5.08 33.08 4.46
N GLN A 54 6.02 34.00 4.60
CA GLN A 54 6.97 34.39 3.55
C GLN A 54 8.40 34.30 4.05
N ILE A 55 9.29 33.79 3.19
CA ILE A 55 10.74 33.76 3.43
C ILE A 55 11.36 35.02 2.82
N GLY A 56 12.10 35.78 3.63
CA GLY A 56 12.78 37.01 3.22
C GLY A 56 12.62 38.15 4.25
N GLY A 57 13.35 39.24 4.08
CA GLY A 57 13.21 40.44 4.92
C GLY A 57 13.69 40.25 6.36
N THR A 58 13.03 40.93 7.32
CA THR A 58 13.43 41.06 8.73
C THR A 58 12.51 40.28 9.68
N GLY A 59 12.32 38.99 9.41
CA GLY A 59 11.52 38.09 10.25
C GLY A 59 12.33 37.29 11.27
N LEU A 60 11.72 36.23 11.81
CA LEU A 60 12.41 35.28 12.69
C LEU A 60 13.52 34.54 11.92
N PRO A 61 14.72 34.35 12.49
CA PRO A 61 15.77 33.56 11.87
C PRO A 61 15.26 32.17 11.43
N LEU A 62 15.33 31.90 10.13
CA LEU A 62 14.95 30.63 9.51
C LEU A 62 16.13 29.67 9.55
N LEU A 63 15.93 28.49 10.13
CA LEU A 63 16.97 27.45 10.24
C LEU A 63 16.75 26.30 9.25
N GLY A 64 15.53 26.10 8.79
CA GLY A 64 15.19 24.99 7.90
C GLY A 64 13.74 25.05 7.43
N ALA A 65 13.43 24.32 6.37
CA ALA A 65 12.07 24.12 5.91
C ALA A 65 11.83 22.64 5.61
N LEU A 66 10.65 22.15 5.95
CA LEU A 66 10.15 20.84 5.61
C LEU A 66 9.00 21.02 4.62
N PRO A 67 9.01 20.34 3.46
CA PRO A 67 7.88 20.38 2.55
C PRO A 67 6.67 19.67 3.17
N ALA A 68 5.50 19.84 2.57
CA ALA A 68 4.37 18.98 2.87
C ALA A 68 4.69 17.53 2.51
N LEU A 69 4.50 16.62 3.46
CA LEU A 69 4.71 15.18 3.35
C LEU A 69 3.37 14.45 3.45
N TYR A 70 2.84 14.06 2.30
CA TYR A 70 1.58 13.35 2.20
C TYR A 70 1.80 11.86 2.49
N PRO A 71 1.07 11.23 3.43
CA PRO A 71 1.19 9.79 3.66
C PRO A 71 0.90 8.96 2.41
N GLU A 72 0.11 9.48 1.48
CA GLU A 72 -0.14 8.90 0.15
C GLU A 72 1.11 8.76 -0.71
N TRP A 73 2.18 9.52 -0.43
CA TRP A 73 3.43 9.52 -1.20
C TRP A 73 4.53 8.67 -0.57
N LEU A 74 4.29 8.08 0.60
CA LEU A 74 5.26 7.20 1.25
C LEU A 74 5.28 5.85 0.54
N GLY A 75 6.42 5.44 -0.01
CA GLY A 75 6.56 4.17 -0.73
C GLY A 75 6.57 4.36 -2.25
N ASP A 76 6.33 3.27 -2.98
CA ASP A 76 6.34 3.30 -4.44
C ASP A 76 5.00 3.80 -5.00
N ARG A 77 5.05 4.88 -5.79
CA ARG A 77 3.88 5.46 -6.44
C ARG A 77 3.28 4.51 -7.49
N ALA A 78 4.11 3.73 -8.17
CA ALA A 78 3.66 2.78 -9.18
C ALA A 78 2.75 1.69 -8.57
N PHE A 79 2.91 1.38 -7.28
CA PHE A 79 2.01 0.46 -6.58
C PHE A 79 0.58 1.02 -6.50
N CYS A 80 0.43 2.29 -6.11
CA CYS A 80 -0.87 2.94 -6.05
C CYS A 80 -1.51 3.07 -7.43
N GLU A 81 -0.73 3.46 -8.44
CA GLU A 81 -1.19 3.60 -9.82
C GLU A 81 -1.64 2.25 -10.41
N THR A 82 -0.86 1.18 -10.20
CA THR A 82 -1.17 -0.17 -10.67
C THR A 82 -2.43 -0.74 -10.02
N HIS A 83 -2.63 -0.46 -8.73
CA HIS A 83 -3.72 -1.06 -7.96
C HIS A 83 -4.93 -0.15 -7.75
N GLY A 84 -4.88 1.12 -8.17
CA GLY A 84 -5.94 2.10 -7.97
C GLY A 84 -6.13 2.47 -6.49
N LEU A 85 -5.03 2.61 -5.75
CA LEU A 85 -5.04 2.86 -4.30
C LEU A 85 -4.69 4.32 -3.99
N ARG A 86 -5.13 4.78 -2.81
CA ARG A 86 -4.73 6.08 -2.24
C ARG A 86 -3.45 5.96 -1.42
N PHE A 87 -3.30 4.86 -0.68
CA PHE A 87 -2.11 4.59 0.13
C PHE A 87 -1.48 3.27 -0.30
N PRO A 88 -0.15 3.18 -0.39
CA PRO A 88 0.55 1.92 -0.67
C PRO A 88 0.63 1.08 0.61
N TYR A 89 -0.54 0.68 1.09
CA TYR A 89 -0.72 -0.04 2.34
C TYR A 89 -1.62 -1.25 2.13
N VAL A 90 -1.19 -2.37 2.72
CA VAL A 90 -1.86 -3.65 2.61
C VAL A 90 -2.22 -4.15 4.01
N ALA A 91 -3.51 -4.41 4.25
CA ALA A 91 -3.91 -5.32 5.32
C ALA A 91 -3.77 -6.77 4.84
N GLY A 92 -2.78 -7.46 5.39
CA GLY A 92 -2.51 -8.86 5.09
C GLY A 92 -3.67 -9.79 5.47
N GLU A 93 -3.71 -10.93 4.79
CA GLU A 93 -4.64 -12.00 5.12
C GLU A 93 -4.33 -12.63 6.49
N MET A 94 -5.38 -12.99 7.20
CA MET A 94 -5.35 -13.76 8.44
C MET A 94 -6.31 -14.94 8.28
N ALA A 95 -5.79 -16.15 8.44
CA ALA A 95 -6.48 -17.40 8.11
C ALA A 95 -7.82 -17.59 8.83
N ARG A 96 -8.60 -18.58 8.38
CA ARG A 96 -9.92 -18.96 8.93
C ARG A 96 -10.91 -17.80 8.96
N GLY A 97 -10.79 -16.87 8.01
CA GLY A 97 -11.69 -15.72 7.89
C GLY A 97 -11.49 -14.63 8.95
N ILE A 98 -10.37 -14.59 9.67
CA ILE A 98 -10.06 -13.50 10.61
C ILE A 98 -9.96 -12.17 9.83
N SER A 99 -9.30 -12.17 8.67
CA SER A 99 -9.46 -11.09 7.68
C SER A 99 -10.80 -11.24 6.97
N THR A 100 -11.86 -10.77 7.64
CA THR A 100 -13.25 -10.89 7.19
C THR A 100 -13.55 -10.06 5.93
N SER A 101 -14.64 -10.38 5.23
CA SER A 101 -15.20 -9.55 4.15
C SER A 101 -15.40 -8.10 4.60
N ARG A 102 -15.89 -7.88 5.82
CA ARG A 102 -16.11 -6.52 6.39
C ARG A 102 -14.82 -5.73 6.52
N MET A 103 -13.74 -6.36 6.97
CA MET A 103 -12.42 -5.72 7.07
C MET A 103 -11.88 -5.35 5.69
N VAL A 104 -11.99 -6.26 4.72
CA VAL A 104 -11.56 -6.02 3.34
C VAL A 104 -12.33 -4.87 2.70
N ILE A 105 -13.66 -4.84 2.85
CA ILE A 105 -14.52 -3.77 2.36
C ILE A 105 -14.12 -2.42 2.99
N ALA A 106 -13.87 -2.39 4.30
CA ALA A 106 -13.46 -1.16 5.00
C ALA A 106 -12.09 -0.64 4.49
N MET A 107 -11.13 -1.54 4.28
CA MET A 107 -9.82 -1.19 3.72
C MET A 107 -9.96 -0.63 2.29
N ALA A 108 -10.69 -1.33 1.42
CA ALA A 108 -10.91 -0.93 0.04
C ALA A 108 -11.58 0.46 -0.04
N ARG A 109 -12.63 0.70 0.73
CA ARG A 109 -13.32 2.01 0.81
C ARG A 109 -12.42 3.13 1.34
N SER A 110 -11.40 2.80 2.13
CA SER A 110 -10.42 3.75 2.64
C SER A 110 -9.27 4.03 1.68
N GLY A 111 -9.29 3.44 0.47
CA GLY A 111 -8.23 3.59 -0.53
C GLY A 111 -6.97 2.78 -0.22
N MET A 112 -7.10 1.68 0.54
CA MET A 112 -6.03 0.74 0.86
C MET A 112 -6.39 -0.66 0.37
N LEU A 113 -5.41 -1.55 0.26
CA LEU A 113 -5.68 -2.93 -0.16
C LEU A 113 -5.91 -3.83 1.05
N GLY A 114 -6.96 -4.64 1.03
CA GLY A 114 -7.21 -5.70 2.01
C GLY A 114 -7.30 -7.06 1.34
N PHE A 115 -6.70 -8.08 1.96
CA PHE A 115 -6.79 -9.47 1.51
C PHE A 115 -7.72 -10.30 2.41
N PHE A 116 -8.73 -10.93 1.81
CA PHE A 116 -9.60 -11.86 2.53
C PHE A 116 -8.85 -13.13 2.95
N GLY A 117 -9.08 -13.54 4.20
CA GLY A 117 -8.43 -14.68 4.84
C GLY A 117 -9.02 -16.04 4.47
N ALA A 118 -8.82 -16.48 3.22
CA ALA A 118 -9.39 -17.73 2.70
C ALA A 118 -8.80 -19.01 3.31
N GLY A 119 -7.53 -19.00 3.77
CA GLY A 119 -6.85 -20.19 4.24
C GLY A 119 -7.60 -20.94 5.34
N GLY A 120 -7.86 -22.24 5.12
CA GLY A 120 -8.59 -23.11 6.06
C GLY A 120 -10.11 -22.94 6.08
N LEU A 121 -10.70 -22.21 5.12
CA LEU A 121 -12.13 -22.15 4.89
C LEU A 121 -12.57 -23.14 3.81
N THR A 122 -13.84 -23.53 3.81
CA THR A 122 -14.42 -24.34 2.73
C THR A 122 -14.61 -23.50 1.46
N LEU A 123 -14.71 -24.17 0.31
CA LEU A 123 -14.92 -23.52 -0.98
C LEU A 123 -16.20 -22.67 -0.99
N GLU A 124 -17.29 -23.17 -0.42
CA GLU A 124 -18.58 -22.46 -0.34
C GLU A 124 -18.48 -21.20 0.52
N ARG A 125 -17.67 -21.24 1.58
CA ARG A 125 -17.46 -20.06 2.42
C ARG A 125 -16.62 -19.02 1.71
N VAL A 126 -15.62 -19.44 0.96
CA VAL A 126 -14.78 -18.57 0.13
C VAL A 126 -15.62 -17.91 -0.97
N GLU A 127 -16.45 -18.68 -1.67
CA GLU A 127 -17.35 -18.19 -2.72
C GLU A 127 -18.33 -17.14 -2.18
N ARG A 128 -18.95 -17.40 -1.02
CA ARG A 128 -19.82 -16.43 -0.35
C ARG A 128 -19.09 -15.14 0.02
N ALA A 129 -17.87 -15.25 0.50
CA ALA A 129 -17.08 -14.06 0.85
C ALA A 129 -16.75 -13.20 -0.39
N ILE A 130 -16.43 -13.84 -1.52
CA ILE A 130 -16.22 -13.13 -2.79
C ILE A 130 -17.50 -12.37 -3.19
N GLU A 131 -18.66 -13.03 -3.13
CA GLU A 131 -19.95 -12.41 -3.46
C GLU A 131 -20.28 -11.23 -2.52
N GLU A 132 -20.08 -11.39 -1.21
CA GLU A 132 -20.26 -10.33 -0.20
C GLU A 132 -19.40 -9.09 -0.54
N ILE A 133 -18.11 -9.29 -0.84
CA ILE A 133 -17.18 -8.19 -1.14
C ILE A 133 -17.55 -7.52 -2.46
N GLN A 134 -17.82 -8.30 -3.51
CA GLN A 134 -18.19 -7.78 -4.82
C GLN A 134 -19.50 -6.99 -4.79
N THR A 135 -20.50 -7.49 -4.07
CA THR A 135 -21.77 -6.79 -3.88
C THR A 135 -21.57 -5.45 -3.16
N ALA A 136 -20.73 -5.41 -2.13
CA ALA A 136 -20.52 -4.22 -1.33
C ALA A 136 -19.65 -3.14 -2.00
N LEU A 137 -18.77 -3.53 -2.93
CA LEU A 137 -17.83 -2.63 -3.61
C LEU A 137 -18.27 -2.28 -5.04
N GLY A 138 -19.03 -3.16 -5.69
CA GLY A 138 -19.42 -3.01 -7.09
C GLY A 138 -18.34 -3.50 -8.06
N LYS A 139 -18.74 -3.72 -9.32
CA LYS A 139 -17.87 -4.26 -10.40
C LYS A 139 -16.67 -3.35 -10.71
N ASP A 140 -16.89 -2.04 -10.66
CA ASP A 140 -15.88 -1.00 -10.89
C ASP A 140 -15.45 -0.33 -9.56
N GLY A 141 -15.67 -1.04 -8.45
CA GLY A 141 -15.34 -0.59 -7.11
C GLY A 141 -13.84 -0.53 -6.81
N PRO A 142 -13.47 -0.06 -5.61
CA PRO A 142 -12.08 -0.03 -5.18
C PRO A 142 -11.47 -1.44 -5.14
N ALA A 143 -10.15 -1.52 -5.33
CA ALA A 143 -9.43 -2.78 -5.36
C ALA A 143 -9.46 -3.51 -4.01
N TRP A 144 -9.56 -4.82 -4.10
CA TRP A 144 -9.48 -5.76 -2.99
C TRP A 144 -8.81 -7.06 -3.47
N GLY A 145 -8.39 -7.91 -2.54
CA GLY A 145 -7.82 -9.20 -2.89
C GLY A 145 -8.20 -10.33 -1.97
N ILE A 146 -7.73 -11.53 -2.31
CA ILE A 146 -7.96 -12.75 -1.56
C ILE A 146 -6.68 -13.55 -1.39
N ASN A 147 -6.59 -14.34 -0.34
CA ASN A 147 -5.49 -15.26 -0.13
C ASN A 147 -5.61 -16.53 -0.98
N LEU A 148 -4.52 -16.94 -1.59
CA LEU A 148 -4.25 -18.30 -2.02
C LEU A 148 -3.10 -18.81 -1.14
N ILE A 149 -3.38 -19.75 -0.23
CA ILE A 149 -2.36 -20.32 0.66
C ILE A 149 -1.87 -21.65 0.10
N HIS A 150 -0.56 -21.85 0.13
CA HIS A 150 0.04 -23.10 -0.27
C HIS A 150 -0.43 -24.23 0.66
N SER A 151 -0.96 -25.29 0.06
CA SER A 151 -1.49 -26.50 0.67
C SER A 151 -0.79 -27.72 0.05
N PRO A 152 0.47 -28.02 0.42
CA PRO A 152 1.25 -29.10 -0.21
C PRO A 152 0.60 -30.48 -0.16
N GLN A 153 -0.23 -30.71 0.85
CA GLN A 153 -0.97 -31.96 1.05
C GLN A 153 -2.25 -32.05 0.21
N ASP A 154 -2.70 -30.92 -0.36
CA ASP A 154 -3.89 -30.84 -1.21
C ASP A 154 -3.70 -29.82 -2.36
N PRO A 155 -2.87 -30.14 -3.37
CA PRO A 155 -2.66 -29.26 -4.53
C PRO A 155 -3.94 -28.99 -5.32
N LYS A 156 -4.88 -29.96 -5.33
CA LYS A 156 -6.14 -29.83 -6.05
C LYS A 156 -7.04 -28.75 -5.45
N LEU A 157 -6.96 -28.53 -4.14
CA LEU A 157 -7.62 -27.40 -3.50
C LEU A 157 -7.06 -26.06 -3.99
N GLU A 158 -5.74 -25.94 -4.17
CA GLU A 158 -5.13 -24.70 -4.72
C GLU A 158 -5.65 -24.41 -6.14
N GLU A 159 -5.69 -25.43 -6.99
CA GLU A 159 -6.20 -25.33 -8.37
C GLU A 159 -7.68 -24.94 -8.37
N THR A 160 -8.49 -25.59 -7.54
CA THR A 160 -9.94 -25.31 -7.43
C THR A 160 -10.18 -23.87 -6.96
N LEU A 161 -9.40 -23.37 -6.00
CA LEU A 161 -9.48 -21.99 -5.53
C LEU A 161 -9.01 -21.00 -6.61
N ALA A 162 -7.92 -21.31 -7.31
CA ALA A 162 -7.43 -20.49 -8.42
C ALA A 162 -8.52 -20.35 -9.51
N ASP A 163 -9.15 -21.45 -9.91
CA ASP A 163 -10.23 -21.46 -10.89
C ASP A 163 -11.42 -20.64 -10.42
N LEU A 164 -11.84 -20.81 -9.15
CA LEU A 164 -12.91 -20.00 -8.56
C LEU A 164 -12.57 -18.50 -8.61
N TYR A 165 -11.36 -18.12 -8.23
CA TYR A 165 -10.93 -16.71 -8.21
C TYR A 165 -10.97 -16.10 -9.60
N LEU A 166 -10.48 -16.83 -10.61
CA LEU A 166 -10.48 -16.37 -11.99
C LEU A 166 -11.89 -16.31 -12.57
N ALA A 167 -12.73 -17.32 -12.31
CA ALA A 167 -14.14 -17.35 -12.73
C ALA A 167 -14.94 -16.21 -12.12
N ARG A 168 -14.67 -15.85 -10.86
CA ARG A 168 -15.30 -14.71 -10.17
C ARG A 168 -14.64 -13.37 -10.50
N GLY A 169 -13.59 -13.34 -11.34
CA GLY A 169 -12.93 -12.09 -11.75
C GLY A 169 -12.15 -11.40 -10.64
N VAL A 170 -11.67 -12.15 -9.64
CA VAL A 170 -10.78 -11.62 -8.59
C VAL A 170 -9.44 -11.24 -9.20
N ARG A 171 -9.02 -9.99 -8.98
CA ARG A 171 -7.87 -9.41 -9.69
C ARG A 171 -6.60 -9.29 -8.86
N ARG A 172 -6.65 -9.49 -7.55
CA ARG A 172 -5.48 -9.43 -6.65
C ARG A 172 -5.48 -10.66 -5.75
N ILE A 173 -4.42 -11.45 -5.84
CA ILE A 173 -4.30 -12.72 -5.14
C ILE A 173 -3.01 -12.70 -4.32
N CYS A 174 -3.13 -12.85 -3.00
CA CYS A 174 -1.98 -12.98 -2.12
C CYS A 174 -1.57 -14.44 -2.01
N ALA A 175 -0.47 -14.79 -2.67
CA ALA A 175 0.16 -16.10 -2.62
C ALA A 175 1.05 -16.17 -1.37
N SER A 176 0.66 -16.98 -0.38
CA SER A 176 1.42 -17.11 0.87
C SER A 176 1.74 -18.56 1.22
N ALA A 177 2.81 -18.74 2.01
CA ALA A 177 3.38 -20.04 2.40
C ALA A 177 3.92 -20.91 1.24
N PHE A 178 4.02 -20.37 0.02
CA PHE A 178 4.63 -21.08 -1.10
C PHE A 178 6.12 -21.31 -0.88
N MET A 179 6.57 -22.54 -1.15
CA MET A 179 7.99 -22.92 -1.15
C MET A 179 8.60 -22.90 -2.57
N GLY A 180 7.77 -22.63 -3.58
CA GLY A 180 8.11 -22.57 -4.99
C GLY A 180 6.86 -22.24 -5.81
N LEU A 181 7.01 -22.08 -7.12
CA LEU A 181 5.87 -21.91 -8.01
C LEU A 181 5.06 -23.22 -8.12
N THR A 182 3.73 -23.11 -8.13
CA THR A 182 2.81 -24.22 -8.41
C THR A 182 2.01 -23.92 -9.67
N PRO A 183 1.44 -24.94 -10.35
CA PRO A 183 0.53 -24.73 -11.47
C PRO A 183 -0.61 -23.75 -11.14
N ALA A 184 -1.20 -23.83 -9.95
CA ALA A 184 -2.29 -22.94 -9.53
C ALA A 184 -1.89 -21.45 -9.51
N VAL A 185 -0.72 -21.12 -8.96
CA VAL A 185 -0.23 -19.74 -8.91
C VAL A 185 0.16 -19.25 -10.30
N VAL A 186 0.83 -20.09 -11.10
CA VAL A 186 1.19 -19.76 -12.48
C VAL A 186 -0.07 -19.54 -13.33
N HIS A 187 -1.10 -20.38 -13.15
CA HIS A 187 -2.38 -20.24 -13.81
C HIS A 187 -3.04 -18.89 -13.52
N CYS A 188 -3.07 -18.48 -12.24
CA CYS A 188 -3.56 -17.16 -11.85
C CYS A 188 -2.82 -16.03 -12.56
N ALA A 189 -1.48 -16.09 -12.60
CA ALA A 189 -0.66 -15.05 -13.22
C ALA A 189 -0.86 -14.99 -14.74
N ALA A 190 -0.82 -16.16 -15.41
CA ALA A 190 -0.87 -16.28 -16.86
C ALA A 190 -2.26 -15.97 -17.42
N LYS A 191 -3.33 -16.42 -16.77
CA LYS A 191 -4.72 -16.17 -17.21
C LYS A 191 -5.08 -14.68 -17.21
N GLY A 192 -4.38 -13.89 -16.40
CA GLY A 192 -4.53 -12.44 -16.35
C GLY A 192 -3.87 -11.69 -17.51
N LEU A 193 -3.06 -12.36 -18.35
CA LEU A 193 -2.33 -11.71 -19.44
C LEU A 193 -3.24 -11.43 -20.63
N ARG A 194 -3.14 -10.22 -21.17
CA ARG A 194 -3.73 -9.82 -22.45
C ARG A 194 -2.69 -9.10 -23.29
N ARG A 195 -2.80 -9.25 -24.60
CA ARG A 195 -2.00 -8.49 -25.55
C ARG A 195 -2.88 -7.43 -26.18
N GLU A 196 -2.49 -6.16 -26.02
CA GLU A 196 -3.16 -5.03 -26.64
C GLU A 196 -2.81 -4.94 -28.14
N PRO A 197 -3.61 -4.23 -28.96
CA PRO A 197 -3.30 -4.00 -30.38
C PRO A 197 -1.92 -3.37 -30.63
N SER A 198 -1.40 -2.60 -29.67
CA SER A 198 -0.05 -2.01 -29.71
C SER A 198 1.08 -3.02 -29.48
N GLY A 199 0.74 -4.27 -29.15
CA GLY A 199 1.68 -5.32 -28.79
C GLY A 199 2.09 -5.34 -27.32
N GLN A 200 1.65 -4.36 -26.51
CA GLN A 200 1.92 -4.30 -25.07
C GLN A 200 1.17 -5.40 -24.31
N ILE A 201 1.81 -5.96 -23.28
CA ILE A 201 1.21 -6.96 -22.40
C ILE A 201 0.56 -6.28 -21.20
N GLN A 202 -0.76 -6.44 -21.08
CA GLN A 202 -1.51 -6.06 -19.89
C GLN A 202 -1.68 -7.23 -18.94
N ARG A 203 -1.69 -6.94 -17.64
CA ARG A 203 -1.96 -7.88 -16.55
C ARG A 203 -3.21 -7.45 -15.81
N HIS A 204 -4.25 -8.27 -15.86
CA HIS A 204 -5.49 -8.03 -15.11
C HIS A 204 -5.53 -8.73 -13.76
N VAL A 205 -4.76 -9.81 -13.59
CA VAL A 205 -4.58 -10.52 -12.32
C VAL A 205 -3.19 -10.20 -11.81
N HIS A 206 -3.10 -9.77 -10.56
CA HIS A 206 -1.85 -9.41 -9.91
C HIS A 206 -1.62 -10.34 -8.74
N LEU A 207 -0.45 -10.97 -8.73
CA LEU A 207 -0.01 -11.79 -7.62
C LEU A 207 0.77 -10.94 -6.62
N PHE A 208 0.50 -11.19 -5.34
CA PHE A 208 1.22 -10.62 -4.20
C PHE A 208 1.87 -11.79 -3.49
N ALA A 209 3.15 -12.04 -3.77
CA ALA A 209 3.89 -13.12 -3.13
C ALA A 209 4.40 -12.69 -1.76
N LYS A 210 3.92 -13.33 -0.68
CA LYS A 210 4.39 -13.09 0.68
C LYS A 210 5.45 -14.12 1.05
N LEU A 211 6.70 -13.69 0.97
CA LEU A 211 7.88 -14.56 1.00
C LEU A 211 8.87 -14.15 2.10
N SER A 212 9.71 -15.09 2.51
CA SER A 212 10.79 -14.86 3.49
C SER A 212 12.12 -15.51 3.09
N ARG A 213 12.17 -16.17 1.92
CA ARG A 213 13.31 -16.94 1.43
C ARG A 213 13.75 -16.42 0.06
N PRO A 214 15.01 -15.99 -0.13
CA PRO A 214 15.49 -15.42 -1.39
C PRO A 214 15.29 -16.31 -2.62
N GLU A 215 15.52 -17.61 -2.50
CA GLU A 215 15.35 -18.58 -3.59
C GLU A 215 13.89 -18.71 -4.06
N VAL A 216 12.94 -18.50 -3.15
CA VAL A 216 11.52 -18.46 -3.51
C VAL A 216 11.19 -17.10 -4.15
N ALA A 217 11.78 -16.01 -3.65
CA ALA A 217 11.62 -14.68 -4.25
C ALA A 217 12.15 -14.64 -5.69
N GLU A 218 13.31 -15.24 -5.94
CA GLU A 218 13.87 -15.37 -7.29
C GLU A 218 12.92 -16.09 -8.24
N ALA A 219 12.30 -17.20 -7.80
CA ALA A 219 11.31 -17.91 -8.61
C ALA A 219 10.07 -17.05 -8.93
N PHE A 220 9.55 -16.28 -7.96
CA PHE A 220 8.40 -15.39 -8.17
C PHE A 220 8.71 -14.10 -8.94
N MET A 221 9.98 -13.65 -8.94
CA MET A 221 10.45 -12.51 -9.71
C MET A 221 10.85 -12.88 -11.14
N SER A 222 11.02 -14.17 -11.42
CA SER A 222 11.33 -14.70 -12.74
C SER A 222 10.06 -14.98 -13.57
N PRO A 223 10.15 -15.03 -14.90
CA PRO A 223 9.07 -15.55 -15.73
C PRO A 223 8.69 -16.97 -15.32
N ALA A 224 7.42 -17.33 -15.47
CA ALA A 224 6.97 -18.69 -15.22
C ALA A 224 7.73 -19.70 -16.12
N PRO A 225 8.23 -20.81 -15.55
CA PRO A 225 8.87 -21.87 -16.34
C PRO A 225 7.95 -22.42 -17.43
N ALA A 226 8.50 -22.74 -18.61
CA ALA A 226 7.72 -23.28 -19.74
C ALA A 226 6.93 -24.54 -19.36
N ALA A 227 7.52 -25.43 -18.55
CA ALA A 227 6.87 -26.65 -18.07
C ALA A 227 5.61 -26.41 -17.20
N LEU A 228 5.42 -25.20 -16.66
CA LEU A 228 4.20 -24.81 -15.91
C LEU A 228 3.21 -24.01 -16.77
N LEU A 229 3.57 -23.68 -18.01
CA LEU A 229 2.74 -22.97 -18.97
C LEU A 229 2.17 -23.90 -20.05
N GLU A 230 2.83 -25.03 -20.28
CA GLU A 230 2.37 -26.07 -21.20
C GLU A 230 1.20 -26.87 -20.58
N PRO A 231 0.15 -27.20 -21.37
CA PRO A 231 -1.02 -27.94 -20.90
C PRO A 231 -0.74 -29.41 -20.57
#